data_AF-A0A7C3YGX1-F1
#
_entry.id   AF-A0A7C3YGX1-F1
#
_cell.length_a   1.000
_cell.length_b   1.000
_cell.length_c   1.000
_cell.angle_alpha   90.00
_cell.angle_beta   90.00
_cell.angle_gamma   90.00
#
_symmetry.space_group_name_H-M   'P 1'
#
loop_
_entity.id
_entity.type
_entity.pdbx_description
1 polymer ?
#
loop_
_entity_poly.entity_id
_entity_poly.type
_entity_poly.pdbx_seq_one_letter_code
_entity_poly.pdbx_strand_id
1 'polypeptide(L)'
;DFICNDLSRFYIKLIRDRVWVAKSDKDKVVALSVLQEALLTTCKLLAPITPFVSEEIYQNLTKKNRSVVEDSWPEVDEKRIDKKLEECVEISKDIVEACLFARQQAGLKLKWPIKAVVVVSTDEKVAKTVEICKEMLLNMCNSKSISVESIEPKGFVKVERDFGAVCIDKRLTEDIMEEAFIRELIREVQEMRKRNKLNVKESIRLSLSSTKEVHRIIQKFADELKKEVGANELVLDKLSGNCKGKIKFMDIEVEMAFDKI
;
A
#
# COMPACT_ATOMS: atom_id res chain seq x y z
N ASP A 1 -1.19 10.74 -18.89
CA ASP A 1 -0.73 9.45 -18.34
C ASP A 1 0.25 9.57 -17.17
N PHE A 2 1.40 10.24 -17.32
CA PHE A 2 2.44 10.34 -16.26
C PHE A 2 1.90 10.67 -14.84
N ILE A 3 1.14 11.76 -14.69
CA ILE A 3 0.64 12.19 -13.36
C ILE A 3 -0.32 11.15 -12.76
N CYS A 4 -1.24 10.63 -13.55
CA CYS A 4 -2.31 9.76 -13.05
C CYS A 4 -1.83 8.33 -12.84
N ASN A 5 -1.18 7.73 -13.83
CA ASN A 5 -0.83 6.31 -13.80
C ASN A 5 0.51 6.08 -13.11
N ASP A 6 1.55 6.83 -13.50
CA ASP A 6 2.91 6.57 -13.00
C ASP A 6 3.13 7.19 -11.62
N LEU A 7 2.79 8.46 -11.47
CA LEU A 7 3.04 9.16 -10.21
C LEU A 7 1.99 8.78 -9.15
N SER A 8 0.71 9.02 -9.45
CA SER A 8 -0.36 8.88 -8.46
C SER A 8 -0.71 7.42 -8.15
N ARG A 9 -1.06 6.62 -9.17
CA ARG A 9 -1.52 5.23 -8.96
C ARG A 9 -0.40 4.26 -8.62
N PHE A 10 0.80 4.46 -9.15
CA PHE A 10 1.93 3.55 -8.97
C PHE A 10 2.95 4.06 -7.94
N TYR A 11 3.63 5.19 -8.18
CA TYR A 11 4.76 5.63 -7.37
C TYR A 11 4.36 6.01 -5.93
N ILE A 12 3.26 6.76 -5.73
CA ILE A 12 2.79 7.10 -4.37
C ILE A 12 2.49 5.85 -3.55
N LYS A 13 1.89 4.82 -4.18
CA LYS A 13 1.61 3.54 -3.52
C LYS A 13 2.91 2.82 -3.12
N LEU A 14 3.94 2.90 -3.96
CA LEU A 14 5.26 2.31 -3.71
C LEU A 14 6.01 2.97 -2.54
N ILE A 15 5.97 4.30 -2.46
CA ILE A 15 6.75 5.03 -1.45
C ILE A 15 6.00 5.24 -0.12
N ARG A 16 4.72 4.88 -0.03
CA ARG A 16 3.88 5.13 1.16
C ARG A 16 4.56 4.67 2.45
N ASP A 17 5.09 3.46 2.47
CA ASP A 17 5.70 2.86 3.66
C ASP A 17 7.06 3.52 4.00
N ARG A 18 7.73 4.15 3.02
CA ARG A 18 8.95 4.96 3.23
C ARG A 18 8.65 6.33 3.83
N VAL A 19 7.46 6.88 3.57
CA VAL A 19 7.05 8.21 4.05
C VAL A 19 6.38 8.14 5.43
N TRP A 20 5.64 7.06 5.71
CA TRP A 20 4.79 6.93 6.90
C TRP A 20 5.53 6.48 8.16
N VAL A 21 6.67 5.77 8.00
CA VAL A 21 7.45 5.24 9.14
C VAL A 21 8.56 6.22 9.51
N ALA A 22 8.88 6.29 10.81
CA ALA A 22 10.16 6.79 11.33
C ALA A 22 11.35 5.86 10.92
N LYS A 23 11.35 5.40 9.67
CA LYS A 23 12.50 4.75 9.02
C LYS A 23 13.51 5.84 8.69
N SER A 24 14.76 5.42 8.48
CA SER A 24 15.93 6.28 8.30
C SER A 24 15.59 7.61 7.61
N ASP A 25 15.96 8.74 8.21
CA ASP A 25 15.69 10.06 7.63
C ASP A 25 16.13 10.14 6.16
N LYS A 26 17.15 9.37 5.78
CA LYS A 26 17.67 9.29 4.42
C LYS A 26 16.68 8.72 3.42
N ASP A 27 16.06 7.55 3.67
CA ASP A 27 15.14 6.93 2.69
C ASP A 27 13.91 7.80 2.46
N LYS A 28 13.42 8.43 3.54
CA LYS A 28 12.30 9.36 3.48
C LYS A 28 12.66 10.62 2.69
N VAL A 29 13.84 11.20 2.95
CA VAL A 29 14.32 12.37 2.19
C VAL A 29 14.47 12.03 0.71
N VAL A 30 15.03 10.88 0.37
CA VAL A 30 15.19 10.43 -1.03
C VAL A 30 13.84 10.25 -1.71
N ALA A 31 12.88 9.57 -1.07
CA ALA A 31 11.56 9.37 -1.66
C ALA A 31 10.82 10.70 -1.90
N LEU A 32 10.91 11.62 -0.93
CA LEU A 32 10.28 12.94 -1.02
C LEU A 32 11.00 13.87 -1.99
N SER A 33 12.33 13.79 -2.13
CA SER A 33 13.08 14.60 -3.09
C SER A 33 12.72 14.25 -4.53
N VAL A 34 12.63 12.95 -4.84
CA VAL A 34 12.20 12.47 -6.17
C VAL A 34 10.75 12.89 -6.46
N LEU A 35 9.85 12.75 -5.48
CA LEU A 35 8.46 13.20 -5.63
C LEU A 35 8.38 14.72 -5.86
N GLN A 36 9.14 15.50 -5.10
CA GLN A 36 9.19 16.95 -5.24
C GLN A 36 9.71 17.35 -6.62
N GLU A 37 10.79 16.74 -7.10
CA GLU A 37 11.36 17.01 -8.42
C GLU A 37 10.36 16.68 -9.55
N ALA A 38 9.68 15.53 -9.48
CA ALA A 38 8.65 15.15 -10.44
C ALA A 38 7.49 16.16 -10.48
N LEU A 39 7.02 16.60 -9.30
CA LEU A 39 5.92 17.58 -9.20
C LEU A 39 6.33 18.96 -9.69
N LEU A 40 7.52 19.45 -9.33
CA LEU A 40 8.02 20.75 -9.79
C LEU A 40 8.19 20.76 -11.31
N THR A 41 8.78 19.71 -11.89
CA THR A 41 8.93 19.55 -13.34
C THR A 41 7.57 19.53 -14.03
N THR A 42 6.61 18.79 -13.48
CA THR A 42 5.24 18.76 -13.98
C THR A 42 4.59 20.14 -13.95
N CYS A 43 4.76 20.92 -12.86
CA CYS A 43 4.23 22.28 -12.77
C CYS A 43 4.82 23.20 -13.85
N LYS A 44 6.13 23.10 -14.12
CA LYS A 44 6.79 23.86 -15.20
C LYS A 44 6.22 23.51 -16.58
N LEU A 45 6.02 22.23 -16.85
CA LEU A 45 5.44 21.75 -18.11
C LEU A 45 3.96 22.17 -18.28
N LEU A 46 3.21 22.23 -17.18
CA LEU A 46 1.80 22.63 -17.17
C LEU A 46 1.60 24.15 -17.13
N ALA A 47 2.60 24.94 -16.73
CA ALA A 47 2.49 26.39 -16.58
C ALA A 47 1.92 27.11 -17.82
N PRO A 48 2.29 26.76 -19.07
CA PRO A 48 1.71 27.39 -20.27
C PRO A 48 0.22 27.09 -20.49
N ILE A 49 -0.30 26.01 -19.92
CA ILE A 49 -1.68 25.52 -20.16
C ILE A 49 -2.58 25.88 -18.98
N THR A 50 -2.11 25.64 -17.75
CA THR A 50 -2.84 25.87 -16.50
C THR A 50 -1.99 26.69 -15.52
N PRO A 51 -1.74 27.98 -15.81
CA PRO A 51 -0.78 28.80 -15.05
C PRO A 51 -1.17 28.96 -13.59
N PHE A 52 -2.43 29.27 -13.28
CA PHE A 52 -2.86 29.50 -11.90
C PHE A 52 -2.76 28.25 -11.01
N VAL A 53 -3.15 27.09 -11.54
CA VAL A 53 -3.07 25.82 -10.81
C VAL A 53 -1.61 25.41 -10.63
N SER A 54 -0.80 25.54 -11.68
CA SER A 54 0.63 25.20 -11.62
C SER A 54 1.37 26.12 -10.64
N GLU A 55 1.05 27.41 -10.63
CA GLU A 55 1.58 28.40 -9.70
C GLU A 55 1.20 28.07 -8.25
N GLU A 56 -0.07 27.78 -7.98
CA GLU A 56 -0.53 27.45 -6.62
C GLU A 56 0.20 26.21 -6.08
N ILE A 57 0.32 25.15 -6.89
CA ILE A 57 1.05 23.93 -6.51
C ILE A 57 2.54 24.23 -6.32
N TYR A 58 3.16 24.94 -7.26
CA TYR A 58 4.58 25.28 -7.24
C TYR A 58 4.95 26.10 -5.99
N GLN A 59 4.19 27.15 -5.70
CA GLN A 59 4.40 28.03 -4.54
C GLN A 59 4.23 27.27 -3.20
N ASN A 60 3.28 26.33 -3.13
CA ASN A 60 3.11 25.46 -1.97
C ASN A 60 4.32 24.53 -1.75
N LEU A 61 4.98 24.07 -2.82
CA LEU A 61 6.16 23.22 -2.74
C LEU A 61 7.46 23.98 -2.44
N THR A 62 7.63 25.20 -2.99
CA THR A 62 8.84 26.03 -2.82
C THR A 62 8.78 26.99 -1.63
N LYS A 63 7.68 26.97 -0.86
CA LYS A 63 7.39 27.86 0.28
C LYS A 63 7.30 29.34 -0.10
N LYS A 64 6.61 29.64 -1.19
CA LYS A 64 6.23 31.00 -1.63
C LYS A 64 7.38 31.93 -2.08
N ASN A 65 8.53 31.38 -2.42
CA ASN A 65 9.74 32.18 -2.70
C ASN A 65 10.04 32.40 -4.18
N ARG A 66 9.31 31.73 -5.11
CA ARG A 66 9.55 31.76 -6.56
C ARG A 66 8.28 31.45 -7.34
N SER A 67 8.07 32.12 -8.45
CA SER A 67 7.00 31.78 -9.41
C SER A 67 7.45 30.69 -10.39
N VAL A 68 6.51 29.87 -10.85
CA VAL A 68 6.79 28.85 -11.88
C VAL A 68 7.27 29.48 -13.20
N VAL A 69 6.85 30.73 -13.48
CA VAL A 69 7.19 31.47 -14.70
C VAL A 69 8.63 32.01 -14.66
N GLU A 70 9.18 32.21 -13.47
CA GLU A 70 10.58 32.67 -13.29
C GLU A 70 11.59 31.56 -13.53
N ASP A 71 11.14 30.30 -13.45
CA ASP A 71 11.99 29.13 -13.58
C ASP A 71 12.20 28.78 -15.05
N SER A 72 13.42 28.33 -15.37
CA SER A 72 13.75 27.84 -16.72
C SER A 72 12.97 26.58 -17.08
N TRP A 73 12.71 26.42 -18.37
CA TRP A 73 12.13 25.21 -18.93
C TRP A 73 12.97 23.98 -18.52
N PRO A 74 12.34 22.85 -18.14
CA PRO A 74 13.07 21.67 -17.72
C PRO A 74 13.95 21.12 -18.84
N GLU A 75 15.21 20.84 -18.52
CA GLU A 75 16.17 20.21 -19.44
C GLU A 75 16.23 18.70 -19.21
N VAL A 76 16.49 17.96 -20.29
CA VAL A 76 16.59 16.49 -20.25
C VAL A 76 18.00 16.11 -19.79
N ASP A 77 18.09 15.40 -18.67
CA ASP A 77 19.33 14.76 -18.22
C ASP A 77 19.38 13.31 -18.73
N GLU A 78 20.07 13.10 -19.85
CA GLU A 78 20.19 11.77 -20.48
C GLU A 78 20.79 10.71 -19.54
N LYS A 79 21.57 11.11 -18.53
CA LYS A 79 22.17 10.17 -17.57
C LYS A 79 21.15 9.54 -16.64
N ARG A 80 19.96 10.12 -16.51
CA ARG A 80 18.87 9.62 -15.67
C ARG A 80 17.91 8.72 -16.43
N ILE A 81 18.07 8.59 -17.75
CA ILE A 81 17.23 7.76 -18.59
C ILE A 81 17.82 6.34 -18.62
N ASP A 82 17.19 5.43 -17.89
CA ASP A 82 17.51 4.01 -17.92
C ASP A 82 16.36 3.21 -18.56
N LYS A 83 16.47 2.98 -19.87
CA LYS A 83 15.46 2.24 -20.65
C LYS A 83 15.26 0.82 -20.14
N LYS A 84 16.30 0.17 -19.61
CA LYS A 84 16.17 -1.20 -19.09
C LYS A 84 15.34 -1.21 -17.81
N LEU A 85 15.53 -0.21 -16.96
CA LEU A 85 14.74 -0.04 -15.75
C LEU A 85 13.27 0.30 -16.09
N GLU A 86 13.04 1.19 -17.06
CA GLU A 86 11.70 1.52 -17.55
C GLU A 86 10.95 0.26 -18.03
N GLU A 87 11.60 -0.57 -18.87
CA GLU A 87 11.03 -1.86 -19.31
C GLU A 87 10.68 -2.78 -18.13
N CYS A 88 11.56 -2.88 -17.13
CA CYS A 88 11.28 -3.68 -15.92
C CYS A 88 10.10 -3.14 -15.11
N VAL A 89 9.95 -1.81 -15.02
CA VAL A 89 8.86 -1.17 -14.31
C VAL A 89 7.53 -1.36 -15.05
N GLU A 90 7.51 -1.27 -16.38
CA GLU A 90 6.31 -1.53 -17.18
C GLU A 90 5.82 -2.96 -17.03
N ILE A 91 6.71 -3.96 -17.18
CA ILE A 91 6.36 -5.37 -16.94
C ILE A 91 5.84 -5.57 -15.52
N SER A 92 6.44 -4.90 -14.54
CA SER A 92 5.99 -4.97 -13.14
C SER A 92 4.60 -4.37 -12.94
N LYS A 93 4.27 -3.26 -13.61
CA LYS A 93 2.93 -2.66 -13.59
C LYS A 93 1.91 -3.63 -14.16
N ASP A 94 2.18 -4.24 -15.31
CA ASP A 94 1.26 -5.19 -15.94
C ASP A 94 1.01 -6.42 -15.06
N ILE A 95 2.05 -6.93 -14.38
CA ILE A 95 1.91 -8.02 -13.39
C ILE A 95 1.01 -7.60 -12.22
N VAL A 96 1.20 -6.39 -11.68
CA VAL A 96 0.38 -5.88 -10.58
C VAL A 96 -1.07 -5.72 -11.02
N GLU A 97 -1.34 -5.17 -12.20
CA GLU A 97 -2.68 -5.01 -12.73
C GLU A 97 -3.36 -6.36 -12.99
N ALA A 98 -2.65 -7.31 -13.59
CA ALA A 98 -3.14 -8.68 -13.79
C ALA A 98 -3.45 -9.37 -12.46
N CYS A 99 -2.60 -9.18 -11.44
CA CYS A 99 -2.84 -9.68 -10.09
C CYS A 99 -4.10 -9.05 -9.48
N LEU A 100 -4.27 -7.73 -9.56
CA LEU A 100 -5.47 -7.04 -9.06
C LEU A 100 -6.75 -7.54 -9.75
N PHE A 101 -6.69 -7.76 -11.06
CA PHE A 101 -7.81 -8.32 -11.81
C PHE A 101 -8.11 -9.76 -11.41
N ALA A 102 -7.09 -10.60 -11.25
CA ALA A 102 -7.22 -11.97 -10.79
C ALA A 102 -7.87 -12.01 -9.39
N ARG A 103 -7.48 -11.09 -8.51
CA ARG A 103 -8.06 -10.93 -7.16
C ARG A 103 -9.53 -10.59 -7.21
N GLN A 104 -9.91 -9.67 -8.10
CA GLN A 104 -11.31 -9.30 -8.28
C GLN A 104 -12.14 -10.48 -8.78
N GLN A 105 -11.64 -11.24 -9.75
CA GLN A 105 -12.29 -12.48 -10.22
C GLN A 105 -12.41 -13.55 -9.12
N ALA A 106 -11.40 -13.65 -8.25
CA ALA A 106 -11.43 -14.55 -7.10
C ALA A 106 -12.36 -14.08 -5.96
N GLY A 107 -12.92 -12.86 -6.04
CA GLY A 107 -13.75 -12.28 -4.97
C GLY A 107 -12.95 -11.91 -3.71
N LEU A 108 -11.63 -11.79 -3.80
CA LEU A 108 -10.75 -11.50 -2.66
C LEU A 108 -10.64 -10.00 -2.43
N LYS A 109 -10.94 -9.55 -1.19
CA LYS A 109 -10.73 -8.16 -0.79
C LYS A 109 -9.26 -7.79 -0.89
N LEU A 110 -8.93 -6.59 -1.37
CA LEU A 110 -7.54 -6.14 -1.59
C LEU A 110 -6.65 -6.15 -0.34
N LYS A 111 -7.25 -5.97 0.84
CA LYS A 111 -6.52 -5.91 2.12
C LYS A 111 -6.09 -7.27 2.63
N TRP A 112 -6.75 -8.35 2.17
CA TRP A 112 -6.47 -9.70 2.62
C TRP A 112 -5.20 -10.20 1.93
N PRO A 113 -4.19 -10.66 2.66
CA PRO A 113 -2.98 -11.17 2.04
C PRO A 113 -3.29 -12.43 1.20
N ILE A 114 -2.61 -12.60 0.07
CA ILE A 114 -2.67 -13.84 -0.72
C ILE A 114 -1.46 -14.71 -0.41
N LYS A 115 -1.64 -16.03 -0.37
CA LYS A 115 -0.55 -16.98 -0.13
C LYS A 115 0.56 -16.89 -1.19
N ALA A 116 0.18 -17.02 -2.45
CA ALA A 116 1.13 -17.08 -3.55
C ALA A 116 0.59 -16.42 -4.82
N VAL A 117 1.49 -15.75 -5.53
CA VAL A 117 1.30 -15.30 -6.91
C VAL A 117 2.32 -16.05 -7.77
N VAL A 118 1.85 -16.66 -8.84
CA VAL A 118 2.69 -17.38 -9.80
C VAL A 118 2.57 -16.68 -11.13
N VAL A 119 3.68 -16.15 -11.63
CA VAL A 119 3.76 -15.58 -12.97
C VAL A 119 4.14 -16.73 -13.91
N VAL A 120 3.24 -17.08 -14.81
CA VAL A 120 3.48 -18.11 -15.82
C VAL A 120 4.03 -17.45 -17.07
N SER A 121 5.32 -17.61 -17.32
CA SER A 121 5.98 -17.05 -18.50
C SER A 121 7.16 -17.91 -18.94
N THR A 122 7.46 -17.85 -20.23
CA THR A 122 8.65 -18.47 -20.84
C THR A 122 9.74 -17.44 -21.16
N ASP A 123 9.46 -16.14 -20.99
CA ASP A 123 10.42 -15.08 -21.27
C ASP A 123 11.38 -14.88 -20.09
N GLU A 124 12.69 -14.99 -20.36
CA GLU A 124 13.74 -14.73 -19.37
C GLU A 124 13.70 -13.30 -18.82
N LYS A 125 13.23 -12.32 -19.61
CA LYS A 125 13.11 -10.94 -19.15
C LYS A 125 12.14 -10.84 -17.98
N VAL A 126 10.97 -11.49 -18.10
CA VAL A 126 9.95 -11.51 -17.05
C VAL A 126 10.50 -12.17 -15.79
N ALA A 127 11.23 -13.28 -15.93
CA ALA A 127 11.87 -13.95 -14.80
C ALA A 127 12.86 -13.02 -14.07
N LYS A 128 13.74 -12.34 -14.82
CA LYS A 128 14.69 -11.35 -14.27
C LYS A 128 13.97 -10.17 -13.61
N THR A 129 12.92 -9.64 -14.22
CA THR A 129 12.13 -8.54 -13.65
C THR A 129 11.48 -8.95 -12.32
N VAL A 130 10.88 -10.13 -12.24
CA VAL A 130 10.26 -10.61 -11.00
C VAL A 130 11.30 -10.83 -9.90
N GLU A 131 12.52 -11.24 -10.26
CA GLU A 131 13.62 -11.38 -9.31
C GLU A 131 14.11 -10.01 -8.79
N ILE A 132 14.38 -9.06 -9.69
CA ILE A 132 14.82 -7.71 -9.34
C ILE A 132 13.77 -6.96 -8.53
N CYS A 133 12.49 -7.04 -8.94
CA CYS A 133 11.39 -6.29 -8.36
C CYS A 133 10.58 -7.11 -7.33
N LYS A 134 11.13 -8.21 -6.82
CA LYS A 134 10.41 -9.17 -5.95
C LYS A 134 9.74 -8.51 -4.75
N GLU A 135 10.48 -7.73 -3.98
CA GLU A 135 9.95 -7.06 -2.78
C GLU A 135 8.86 -6.05 -3.13
N MET A 136 9.05 -5.29 -4.21
CA MET A 136 8.06 -4.34 -4.71
C MET A 136 6.76 -5.06 -5.08
N LEU A 137 6.86 -6.15 -5.86
CA LEU A 137 5.70 -6.91 -6.32
C LEU A 137 4.95 -7.56 -5.14
N LEU A 138 5.65 -8.14 -4.16
CA LEU A 138 5.04 -8.70 -2.96
C LEU A 138 4.19 -7.65 -2.21
N ASN A 139 4.76 -6.46 -2.01
CA ASN A 139 4.08 -5.36 -1.33
C ASN A 139 2.87 -4.85 -2.13
N MET A 140 3.03 -4.67 -3.45
CA MET A 140 1.98 -4.11 -4.32
C MET A 140 0.80 -5.07 -4.53
N CYS A 141 1.09 -6.37 -4.67
CA CYS A 141 0.12 -7.45 -4.81
C CYS A 141 -0.48 -7.90 -3.46
N ASN A 142 0.13 -7.49 -2.34
CA ASN A 142 -0.19 -7.94 -0.99
C ASN A 142 -0.21 -9.48 -0.93
N SER A 143 0.94 -10.08 -1.27
CA SER A 143 1.13 -11.54 -1.26
C SER A 143 2.34 -11.94 -0.43
N LYS A 144 2.32 -13.15 0.12
CA LYS A 144 3.42 -13.72 0.89
C LYS A 144 4.55 -14.28 0.03
N SER A 145 4.24 -14.73 -1.19
CA SER A 145 5.23 -15.29 -2.10
C SER A 145 4.90 -14.94 -3.55
N ILE A 146 5.95 -14.72 -4.33
CA ILE A 146 5.88 -14.56 -5.78
C ILE A 146 6.97 -15.40 -6.42
N SER A 147 6.61 -16.10 -7.49
CA SER A 147 7.48 -17.01 -8.23
C SER A 147 7.15 -16.97 -9.71
N VAL A 148 8.12 -17.36 -10.54
CA VAL A 148 7.94 -17.51 -11.99
C VAL A 148 8.05 -18.98 -12.33
N GLU A 149 7.06 -19.49 -13.06
CA GLU A 149 6.96 -20.90 -13.44
C GLU A 149 6.61 -21.00 -14.92
N SER A 150 6.97 -22.11 -15.57
CA SER A 150 6.59 -22.33 -16.97
C SER A 150 5.21 -23.01 -17.11
N ILE A 151 4.68 -23.55 -16.01
CA ILE A 151 3.45 -24.36 -16.01
C ILE A 151 2.42 -23.73 -15.08
N GLU A 152 1.17 -23.72 -15.54
CA GLU A 152 0.04 -23.22 -14.76
C GLU A 152 -0.22 -24.09 -13.51
N PRO A 153 -0.26 -23.50 -12.29
CA PRO A 153 -0.60 -24.23 -11.09
C PRO A 153 -2.10 -24.53 -11.00
N LYS A 154 -2.46 -25.76 -10.62
CA LYS A 154 -3.87 -26.18 -10.48
C LYS A 154 -4.57 -25.46 -9.33
N GLY A 155 -5.81 -25.01 -9.57
CA GLY A 155 -6.69 -24.41 -8.56
C GLY A 155 -6.48 -22.91 -8.31
N PHE A 156 -5.58 -22.28 -9.07
CA PHE A 156 -5.33 -20.83 -9.04
C PHE A 156 -6.31 -20.11 -9.96
N VAL A 157 -6.52 -18.81 -9.71
CA VAL A 157 -7.26 -17.94 -10.63
C VAL A 157 -6.25 -17.31 -11.58
N LYS A 158 -6.44 -17.55 -12.89
CA LYS A 158 -5.53 -17.12 -13.95
C LYS A 158 -6.05 -15.89 -14.68
N VAL A 159 -5.14 -14.98 -14.99
CA VAL A 159 -5.34 -13.84 -15.90
C VAL A 159 -4.23 -13.82 -16.93
N GLU A 160 -4.60 -13.82 -18.20
CA GLU A 160 -3.65 -13.78 -19.32
C GLU A 160 -3.28 -12.33 -19.70
N ARG A 161 -2.03 -12.17 -20.14
CA ARG A 161 -1.40 -10.92 -20.56
C ARG A 161 -0.38 -11.20 -21.66
N ASP A 162 0.12 -10.15 -22.30
CA ASP A 162 1.08 -10.28 -23.40
C ASP A 162 2.39 -10.96 -22.98
N PHE A 163 2.81 -10.78 -21.73
CA PHE A 163 4.01 -11.42 -21.17
C PHE A 163 3.79 -12.87 -20.70
N GLY A 164 2.57 -13.41 -20.78
CA GLY A 164 2.20 -14.74 -20.29
C GLY A 164 0.91 -14.74 -19.47
N ALA A 165 0.97 -15.15 -18.20
CA ALA A 165 -0.18 -15.11 -17.31
C ALA A 165 0.21 -14.87 -15.84
N VAL A 166 -0.72 -14.33 -15.06
CA VAL A 166 -0.61 -14.22 -13.61
C VAL A 166 -1.66 -15.10 -12.97
N CYS A 167 -1.21 -16.01 -12.11
CA CYS A 167 -2.04 -16.95 -11.37
C CYS A 167 -1.99 -16.61 -9.88
N ILE A 168 -3.13 -16.51 -9.22
CA ILE A 168 -3.20 -16.25 -7.77
C ILE A 168 -3.80 -17.43 -7.00
N ASP A 169 -3.25 -17.71 -5.82
CA ASP A 169 -3.80 -18.71 -4.92
C ASP A 169 -5.00 -18.14 -4.17
N LYS A 170 -6.22 -18.63 -4.47
CA LYS A 170 -7.43 -18.16 -3.80
C LYS A 170 -7.70 -18.80 -2.43
N ARG A 171 -6.87 -19.74 -1.99
CA ARG A 171 -7.10 -20.47 -0.73
C ARG A 171 -6.83 -19.56 0.48
N LEU A 172 -7.81 -19.48 1.36
CA LEU A 172 -7.71 -18.78 2.64
C LEU A 172 -7.26 -19.77 3.71
N THR A 173 -5.96 -19.82 3.98
CA THR A 173 -5.42 -20.61 5.11
C THR A 173 -5.71 -19.90 6.43
N GLU A 174 -5.63 -20.63 7.54
CA GLU A 174 -5.85 -20.09 8.89
C GLU A 174 -4.97 -18.86 9.17
N ASP A 175 -3.66 -18.92 8.92
CA ASP A 175 -2.76 -17.76 9.09
C ASP A 175 -3.16 -16.53 8.25
N ILE A 176 -3.67 -16.74 7.03
CA ILE A 176 -4.12 -15.66 6.15
C ILE A 176 -5.40 -15.04 6.69
N MET A 177 -6.29 -15.88 7.21
CA MET A 177 -7.55 -15.45 7.82
C MET A 177 -7.30 -14.64 9.09
N GLU A 178 -6.37 -15.09 9.94
CA GLU A 178 -5.94 -14.37 11.13
C GLU A 178 -5.39 -12.98 10.79
N GLU A 179 -4.46 -12.89 9.84
CA GLU A 179 -3.89 -11.60 9.43
C GLU A 179 -4.94 -10.69 8.76
N ALA A 180 -5.80 -11.26 7.91
CA ALA A 180 -6.90 -10.53 7.29
C ALA A 180 -7.85 -9.95 8.34
N PHE A 181 -8.18 -10.73 9.37
CA PHE A 181 -8.99 -10.30 10.51
C PHE A 181 -8.34 -9.13 11.24
N ILE A 182 -7.05 -9.23 11.58
CA ILE A 182 -6.31 -8.16 12.27
C ILE A 182 -6.28 -6.87 11.45
N ARG A 183 -6.07 -6.95 10.13
CA ARG A 183 -6.09 -5.78 9.25
C ARG A 183 -7.46 -5.10 9.19
N GLU A 184 -8.53 -5.88 9.19
CA GLU A 184 -9.89 -5.33 9.25
C GLU A 184 -10.19 -4.71 10.63
N LEU A 185 -9.68 -5.31 11.71
CA LEU A 185 -9.77 -4.76 13.06
C LEU A 185 -9.02 -3.42 13.18
N ILE A 186 -7.78 -3.34 12.72
CA ILE A 186 -6.98 -2.10 12.65
C ILE A 186 -7.76 -1.01 11.90
N ARG A 187 -8.35 -1.37 10.75
CA ARG A 187 -9.15 -0.44 9.96
C ARG A 187 -10.33 0.10 10.75
N GLU A 188 -11.10 -0.77 11.40
CA GLU A 188 -12.29 -0.33 12.14
C GLU A 188 -11.90 0.61 13.29
N VAL A 189 -10.84 0.28 14.03
CA VAL A 189 -10.31 1.15 15.09
C VAL A 189 -9.87 2.50 14.50
N GLN A 190 -9.16 2.51 13.38
CA GLN A 190 -8.72 3.75 12.73
C GLN A 190 -9.89 4.60 12.20
N GLU A 191 -10.92 3.98 11.64
CA GLU A 191 -12.15 4.68 11.25
C GLU A 191 -12.91 5.22 12.46
N MET A 192 -12.92 4.50 13.59
CA MET A 192 -13.44 5.04 14.85
C MET A 192 -12.62 6.23 15.35
N ARG A 193 -11.29 6.20 15.24
CA ARG A 193 -10.43 7.34 15.61
C ARG A 193 -10.75 8.58 14.77
N LYS A 194 -10.91 8.41 13.46
CA LYS A 194 -11.29 9.51 12.55
C LYS A 194 -12.66 10.09 12.89
N ARG A 195 -13.67 9.23 13.10
CA ARG A 195 -15.04 9.65 13.50
C ARG A 195 -15.04 10.47 14.79
N ASN A 196 -14.18 10.11 15.74
CA ASN A 196 -14.03 10.80 17.03
C ASN A 196 -12.98 11.94 17.00
N LYS A 197 -12.56 12.38 15.80
CA LYS A 197 -11.64 13.50 15.55
C LYS A 197 -10.35 13.43 16.38
N LEU A 198 -9.80 12.23 16.58
CA LEU A 198 -8.49 12.09 17.23
C LEU A 198 -7.38 12.53 16.29
N ASN A 199 -6.39 13.23 16.82
CA ASN A 199 -5.17 13.53 16.10
C ASN A 199 -4.30 12.28 15.96
N VAL A 200 -3.45 12.24 14.94
CA VAL A 200 -2.53 11.13 14.65
C VAL A 200 -1.53 10.90 15.79
N LYS A 201 -1.21 11.94 16.57
CA LYS A 201 -0.25 11.89 17.69
C LYS A 201 -0.88 11.44 19.02
N GLU A 202 -2.20 11.37 19.12
CA GLU A 202 -2.88 10.99 20.36
C GLU A 202 -2.79 9.48 20.57
N SER A 203 -2.48 9.07 21.81
CA SER A 203 -2.45 7.65 22.19
C SER A 203 -3.81 7.22 22.74
N ILE A 204 -4.15 5.95 22.57
CA ILE A 204 -5.40 5.39 23.08
C ILE A 204 -5.15 4.19 24.01
N ARG A 205 -6.09 3.98 24.93
CA ARG A 205 -6.30 2.68 25.58
C ARG A 205 -7.35 1.93 24.79
N LEU A 206 -6.99 0.83 24.14
CA LEU A 206 -7.91 0.01 23.37
C LEU A 206 -8.37 -1.20 24.20
N SER A 207 -9.68 -1.38 24.30
CA SER A 207 -10.29 -2.56 24.92
C SER A 207 -11.08 -3.35 23.89
N LEU A 208 -10.91 -4.68 23.90
CA LEU A 208 -11.56 -5.61 22.96
C LEU A 208 -12.21 -6.75 23.73
N SER A 209 -13.47 -7.04 23.41
CA SER A 209 -14.25 -8.15 23.95
C SER A 209 -14.67 -9.09 22.84
N SER A 210 -14.32 -10.37 22.97
CA SER A 210 -14.65 -11.45 22.04
C SER A 210 -14.41 -12.82 22.70
N THR A 211 -14.43 -13.90 21.93
CA THR A 211 -14.17 -15.26 22.41
C THR A 211 -12.67 -15.49 22.70
N LYS A 212 -12.36 -16.49 23.53
CA LYS A 212 -10.97 -16.85 23.87
C LYS A 212 -10.11 -17.22 22.66
N GLU A 213 -10.72 -17.79 21.62
CA GLU A 213 -10.04 -18.11 20.36
C GLU A 213 -9.57 -16.84 19.65
N VAL A 214 -10.46 -15.86 19.52
CA VAL A 214 -10.16 -14.56 18.92
C VAL A 214 -9.12 -13.79 19.73
N HIS A 215 -9.13 -13.91 21.06
CA HIS A 215 -8.08 -13.32 21.90
C HIS A 215 -6.70 -13.89 21.62
N ARG A 216 -6.57 -15.19 21.32
CA ARG A 216 -5.27 -15.78 20.94
C ARG A 216 -4.75 -15.17 19.65
N ILE A 217 -5.62 -14.96 18.66
CA ILE A 217 -5.28 -14.30 17.40
C ILE A 217 -4.83 -12.85 17.66
N ILE A 218 -5.60 -12.09 18.44
CA ILE A 218 -5.26 -10.71 18.80
C ILE A 218 -3.92 -10.65 19.55
N GLN A 219 -3.66 -11.60 20.46
CA GLN A 219 -2.39 -11.68 21.19
C GLN A 219 -1.21 -11.97 20.25
N LYS A 220 -1.37 -12.87 19.27
CA LYS A 220 -0.34 -13.18 18.26
C LYS A 220 0.10 -11.94 17.48
N PHE A 221 -0.79 -10.98 17.26
CA PHE A 221 -0.54 -9.73 16.51
C PHE A 221 -0.62 -8.46 17.37
N ALA A 222 -0.46 -8.57 18.70
CA ALA A 222 -0.72 -7.47 19.62
C ALA A 222 0.20 -6.25 19.37
N ASP A 223 1.48 -6.49 19.06
CA ASP A 223 2.45 -5.42 18.83
C ASP A 223 2.17 -4.65 17.52
N GLU A 224 1.79 -5.37 16.46
CA GLU A 224 1.38 -4.77 15.19
C GLU A 224 0.11 -3.94 15.39
N LEU A 225 -0.91 -4.51 16.04
CA LEU A 225 -2.16 -3.83 16.34
C LEU A 225 -1.92 -2.54 17.12
N LYS A 226 -1.15 -2.61 18.22
CA LYS A 226 -0.83 -1.44 19.07
C LYS A 226 -0.12 -0.34 18.29
N LYS A 227 0.90 -0.71 17.50
CA LYS A 227 1.68 0.23 16.71
C LYS A 227 0.82 0.94 15.66
N GLU A 228 0.07 0.16 14.87
CA GLU A 228 -0.73 0.70 13.77
C GLU A 228 -1.90 1.53 14.26
N VAL A 229 -2.52 1.18 15.40
CA VAL A 229 -3.64 1.94 15.98
C VAL A 229 -3.22 2.98 17.01
N GLY A 230 -1.91 3.17 17.26
CA GLY A 230 -1.39 4.09 18.27
C GLY A 230 -1.94 3.84 19.67
N ALA A 231 -2.05 2.56 20.08
CA ALA A 231 -2.50 2.17 21.40
C ALA A 231 -1.33 1.86 22.32
N ASN A 232 -1.26 2.55 23.47
CA ASN A 232 -0.25 2.26 24.49
C ASN A 232 -0.64 1.03 25.33
N GLU A 233 -1.94 0.78 25.45
CA GLU A 233 -2.49 -0.29 26.26
C GLU A 233 -3.58 -1.04 25.48
N LEU A 234 -3.52 -2.37 25.56
CA LEU A 234 -4.50 -3.28 24.96
C LEU A 234 -5.08 -4.14 26.07
N VAL A 235 -6.38 -3.99 26.33
CA VAL A 235 -7.12 -4.75 27.35
C VAL A 235 -8.04 -5.73 26.65
N LEU A 236 -7.95 -7.01 27.01
CA LEU A 236 -8.85 -8.06 26.55
C LEU A 236 -9.86 -8.38 27.67
N ASP A 237 -11.01 -8.97 27.33
CA ASP A 237 -12.08 -9.41 28.23
C ASP A 237 -12.97 -8.32 28.87
N LYS A 238 -12.49 -7.09 29.06
CA LYS A 238 -13.29 -6.01 29.64
C LYS A 238 -13.40 -4.82 28.69
N LEU A 239 -14.62 -4.55 28.21
CA LEU A 239 -14.92 -3.30 27.51
C LEU A 239 -14.86 -2.13 28.48
N SER A 240 -13.85 -1.29 28.29
CA SER A 240 -13.69 -0.03 29.02
C SER A 240 -13.42 1.07 28.02
N GLY A 241 -14.34 2.02 27.94
CA GLY A 241 -14.12 3.29 27.28
C GLY A 241 -15.35 3.93 26.68
N ASN A 242 -15.21 5.21 26.37
CA ASN A 242 -16.30 6.06 25.91
C ASN A 242 -16.62 5.85 24.43
N CYS A 243 -15.62 5.54 23.61
CA CYS A 243 -15.80 5.36 22.17
C CYS A 243 -16.04 3.88 21.85
N LYS A 244 -17.30 3.48 21.69
CA LYS A 244 -17.68 2.07 21.42
C LYS A 244 -17.89 1.79 19.93
N GLY A 245 -17.57 0.58 19.52
CA GLY A 245 -17.78 0.06 18.17
C GLY A 245 -17.86 -1.45 18.17
N LYS A 246 -18.23 -2.02 17.02
CA LYS A 246 -18.26 -3.46 16.81
C LYS A 246 -17.77 -3.76 15.40
N ILE A 247 -17.04 -4.85 15.24
CA ILE A 247 -16.66 -5.39 13.94
C ILE A 247 -17.22 -6.80 13.81
N LYS A 248 -17.81 -7.07 12.65
CA LYS A 248 -18.16 -8.42 12.22
C LYS A 248 -17.24 -8.80 11.06
N PHE A 249 -16.46 -9.86 11.26
CA PHE A 249 -15.59 -10.43 10.25
C PHE A 249 -15.98 -11.89 10.05
N MET A 250 -16.72 -12.16 8.96
CA MET A 250 -17.32 -13.48 8.72
C MET A 250 -18.17 -13.89 9.93
N ASP A 251 -17.82 -14.98 10.60
CA ASP A 251 -18.54 -15.50 11.78
C ASP A 251 -17.95 -14.96 13.11
N ILE A 252 -16.90 -14.15 13.05
CA ILE A 252 -16.25 -13.54 14.22
C ILE A 252 -16.90 -12.18 14.51
N GLU A 253 -17.33 -11.99 15.75
CA GLU A 253 -17.77 -10.70 16.27
C GLU A 253 -16.83 -10.22 17.39
N VAL A 254 -16.36 -8.97 17.27
CA VAL A 254 -15.55 -8.30 18.30
C VAL A 254 -16.16 -6.97 18.63
N GLU A 255 -16.43 -6.77 19.91
CA GLU A 255 -16.79 -5.47 20.46
C GLU A 255 -15.52 -4.73 20.86
N MET A 256 -15.46 -3.43 20.57
CA MET A 256 -14.31 -2.60 20.86
C MET A 256 -14.73 -1.31 21.55
N ALA A 257 -13.92 -0.88 22.51
CA ALA A 257 -14.05 0.45 23.09
C ALA A 257 -12.66 1.06 23.31
N PHE A 258 -12.52 2.36 23.14
CA PHE A 258 -11.27 3.03 23.51
C PHE A 258 -11.51 4.33 24.28
N ASP A 259 -10.50 4.68 25.08
CA ASP A 259 -10.35 5.98 25.73
C ASP A 259 -9.09 6.69 25.26
N LYS A 260 -9.12 8.01 25.30
CA LYS A 260 -7.95 8.85 25.07
C LYS A 260 -7.06 8.81 26.31
N ILE A 261 -5.75 8.72 26.12
CA ILE A 261 -4.75 8.86 27.19
C ILE A 261 -3.93 10.12 26.93
#